data_AF-A0A7S0Q8E8-F1
#
_entry.id   AF-A0A7S0Q8E8-F1
#
_cell.length_a   1.000
_cell.length_b   1.000
_cell.length_c   1.000
_cell.angle_alpha   90.00
_cell.angle_beta   90.00
_cell.angle_gamma   90.00
#
_symmetry.space_group_name_H-M   'P 1'
#
loop_
_entity.id
_entity.type
_entity.pdbx_description
1 polymer ?
#
loop_
_entity_poly.entity_id
_entity_poly.type
_entity_poly.pdbx_seq_one_letter_code
_entity_poly.pdbx_strand_id
1 'polypeptide(L)'
;ANLVERNHRVRRWREYKRGERPAAAGGGGPSQTLEDCFRELLARGFTAEQVRSALVSQNTELIFTAHPTQAARRSVLTKQAEVSALLEQHDSSMQLMPMQKNERLYQLQACLLSIWRTNPVRRHKPTPEDEARYGLSVVEESLWIALP
;
A
#
# COMPACT_ATOMS: atom_id res chain seq x y z
N ALA A 1 -5.80 -12.67 -6.51
CA ALA A 1 -4.36 -12.84 -6.22
C ALA A 1 -3.73 -11.53 -5.72
N ASN A 2 -3.61 -10.49 -6.55
CA ASN A 2 -2.86 -9.26 -6.22
C ASN A 2 -3.30 -8.54 -4.93
N LEU A 3 -4.62 -8.49 -4.66
CA LEU A 3 -5.16 -7.85 -3.44
C LEU A 3 -4.65 -8.54 -2.15
N VAL A 4 -4.63 -9.87 -2.16
CA VAL A 4 -4.19 -10.68 -1.02
C VAL A 4 -2.69 -10.51 -0.81
N GLU A 5 -1.90 -10.53 -1.88
CA GLU A 5 -0.46 -10.30 -1.81
C GLU A 5 -0.12 -8.92 -1.25
N ARG A 6 -0.82 -7.87 -1.72
CA ARG A 6 -0.65 -6.50 -1.20
C ARG A 6 -0.91 -6.44 0.31
N ASN A 7 -2.04 -6.98 0.75
CA ASN A 7 -2.39 -6.99 2.18
C ASN A 7 -1.41 -7.85 3.00
N HIS A 8 -0.97 -8.98 2.44
CA HIS A 8 0.04 -9.81 3.07
C HIS A 8 1.39 -9.08 3.22
N ARG A 9 1.81 -8.26 2.24
CA ARG A 9 3.01 -7.41 2.36
C ARG A 9 2.86 -6.40 3.49
N VAL A 10 1.71 -5.72 3.60
CA VAL A 10 1.44 -4.77 4.70
C VAL A 10 1.46 -5.49 6.05
N ARG A 11 0.83 -6.66 6.15
CA ARG A 11 0.84 -7.48 7.36
C ARG A 11 2.27 -7.87 7.77
N ARG A 12 3.09 -8.37 6.84
CA ARG A 12 4.50 -8.72 7.12
C ARG A 12 5.31 -7.51 7.60
N TRP A 13 5.07 -6.34 7.02
CA TRP A 13 5.72 -5.10 7.46
C TRP A 13 5.32 -4.73 8.89
N ARG A 14 4.06 -4.92 9.30
CA ARG A 14 3.59 -4.71 10.68
C ARG A 14 4.18 -5.72 11.66
N GLU A 15 4.23 -7.01 11.28
CA GLU A 15 4.87 -8.08 12.07
C GLU A 15 6.35 -7.75 12.33
N TYR A 16 7.06 -7.26 11.30
CA TYR A 16 8.43 -6.77 11.44
C TYR A 16 8.53 -5.60 12.43
N LYS A 17 7.71 -4.56 12.26
CA LYS A 17 7.67 -3.39 13.16
C LYS A 17 7.35 -3.75 14.62
N ARG A 18 6.59 -4.82 14.86
CA ARG A 18 6.29 -5.34 16.20
C ARG A 18 7.38 -6.25 16.79
N GLY A 19 8.43 -6.55 16.03
CA GLY A 19 9.48 -7.48 16.45
C GLY A 19 9.04 -8.95 16.49
N GLU A 20 7.82 -9.25 16.01
CA GLU A 20 7.26 -10.61 15.95
C GLU A 20 7.92 -11.46 14.85
N ARG A 21 8.64 -10.80 13.93
CA ARG A 21 9.38 -11.44 12.86
C ARG A 21 10.72 -10.73 12.65
N PRO A 22 11.86 -11.46 12.62
CA PRO A 22 13.14 -10.84 12.28
C PRO A 22 13.11 -10.30 10.83
N ALA A 23 13.80 -9.18 10.58
CA ALA A 23 14.13 -8.74 9.21
C ALA A 23 14.71 -9.97 8.51
N ALA A 24 14.12 -10.36 7.38
CA ALA A 24 14.36 -11.65 6.73
C ALA A 24 15.83 -12.10 6.87
N ALA A 25 16.06 -13.06 7.78
CA ALA A 25 17.33 -13.76 7.87
C ALA A 25 17.42 -14.65 6.63
N GLY A 26 18.11 -14.15 5.60
CA GLY A 26 18.40 -14.89 4.39
C GLY A 26 17.70 -14.35 3.14
N GLY A 27 18.50 -13.74 2.27
CA GLY A 27 18.15 -13.53 0.86
C GLY A 27 18.04 -12.07 0.43
N GLY A 28 19.19 -11.39 0.28
CA GLY A 28 19.50 -10.37 -0.75
C GLY A 28 18.48 -9.27 -1.10
N GLY A 29 17.44 -9.06 -0.31
CA GLY A 29 16.43 -8.03 -0.56
C GLY A 29 16.90 -6.67 -0.03
N PRO A 30 16.51 -5.55 -0.67
CA PRO A 30 16.83 -4.21 -0.18
C PRO A 30 16.34 -4.02 1.26
N SER A 31 17.06 -3.18 2.02
CA SER A 31 16.72 -2.83 3.41
C SER A 31 15.22 -2.56 3.53
N GLN A 32 14.52 -3.24 4.43
CA GLN A 32 13.06 -3.11 4.53
C GLN A 32 12.63 -1.79 5.18
N THR A 33 13.56 -1.08 5.82
CA THR A 33 13.33 0.22 6.45
C THR A 33 14.51 1.16 6.27
N LEU A 34 14.24 2.47 6.45
CA LEU A 34 15.28 3.49 6.49
C LEU A 34 16.30 3.25 7.63
N GLU A 35 15.85 2.69 8.75
CA GLU A 35 16.72 2.38 9.88
C GLU A 35 17.75 1.30 9.52
N ASP A 36 17.31 0.25 8.82
CA ASP A 36 18.21 -0.80 8.34
C ASP A 36 19.21 -0.24 7.32
N CYS A 37 18.77 0.67 6.45
CA CYS A 37 19.64 1.39 5.51
C CYS A 37 20.70 2.22 6.26
N PHE A 38 20.31 3.00 7.28
CA PHE A 38 21.27 3.79 8.08
C PHE A 38 22.24 2.89 8.83
N ARG A 39 21.78 1.78 9.41
CA ARG A 39 22.63 0.81 10.10
C ARG A 39 23.66 0.21 9.13
N GLU A 40 23.25 -0.12 7.91
CA GLU A 40 24.14 -0.64 6.88
C GLU A 40 25.16 0.41 6.42
N LEU A 41 24.76 1.67 6.22
CA LEU A 41 25.66 2.76 5.85
C LEU A 41 26.71 3.02 6.94
N LEU A 42 26.31 3.04 8.21
CA LEU A 42 27.24 3.18 9.33
C LEU A 42 28.21 1.98 9.41
N ALA A 43 27.70 0.76 9.22
CA ALA A 43 28.53 -0.46 9.21
C ALA A 43 29.55 -0.48 8.05
N ARG A 44 29.24 0.17 6.93
CA ARG A 44 30.15 0.37 5.79
C ARG A 44 31.18 1.48 6.01
N GLY A 45 31.16 2.17 7.16
CA GLY A 45 32.16 3.17 7.55
C GLY A 45 31.81 4.62 7.23
N PHE A 46 30.58 4.91 6.78
CA PHE A 46 30.12 6.30 6.61
C PHE A 46 29.84 6.94 7.98
N THR A 47 30.19 8.21 8.14
CA THR A 47 29.85 8.94 9.37
C THR A 47 28.39 9.42 9.33
N ALA A 48 27.79 9.61 10.51
CA ALA A 48 26.43 10.13 10.62
C ALA A 48 26.26 11.51 9.94
N GLU A 49 27.30 12.33 9.97
CA GLU A 49 27.32 13.66 9.35
C GLU A 49 27.30 13.59 7.82
N GLN A 50 28.03 12.63 7.24
CA GLN A 50 28.02 12.38 5.79
C GLN A 50 26.64 11.92 5.32
N VAL A 51 26.04 10.97 6.05
CA VAL A 51 24.67 10.49 5.75
C VAL A 51 23.66 11.63 5.86
N ARG A 52 23.74 12.45 6.91
CA ARG A 52 22.86 13.62 7.08
C ARG A 52 23.01 14.62 5.94
N SER A 53 24.24 14.96 5.55
CA SER A 53 24.52 15.90 4.47
C SER A 53 23.93 15.43 3.13
N ALA A 54 24.07 14.12 2.85
CA ALA A 54 23.48 13.51 1.66
C ALA A 54 21.95 13.56 1.67
N LEU A 55 21.32 13.27 2.81
CA LEU A 55 19.85 13.32 2.95
C LEU A 55 19.30 14.74 2.77
N VAL A 56 20.00 15.76 3.30
CA VAL A 56 19.57 17.16 3.19
C VAL A 56 19.68 17.68 1.75
N SER A 57 20.66 17.19 0.99
CA SER A 57 20.85 17.58 -0.42
C SER A 57 20.06 16.72 -1.41
N GLN A 58 19.45 15.62 -0.95
CA GLN A 58 18.68 14.73 -1.78
C GLN A 58 17.33 15.35 -2.16
N ASN A 59 17.06 15.43 -3.45
CA ASN A 59 15.74 15.76 -3.97
C ASN A 59 15.17 14.56 -4.75
N THR A 60 13.93 14.17 -4.46
CA THR A 60 13.25 13.08 -5.17
C THR A 60 11.93 13.60 -5.71
N GLU A 61 11.76 13.57 -7.02
CA GLU A 61 10.55 14.04 -7.69
C GLU A 61 9.80 12.82 -8.28
N LEU A 62 8.50 12.74 -7.98
CA LEU A 62 7.62 11.67 -8.48
C LEU A 62 6.81 12.19 -9.65
N ILE A 63 7.07 11.64 -10.84
CA ILE A 63 6.32 12.00 -12.06
C ILE A 63 5.25 10.95 -12.30
N PHE A 64 3.99 11.35 -12.15
CA PHE A 64 2.84 10.52 -12.48
C PHE A 64 2.67 10.45 -13.99
N THR A 65 2.55 9.23 -14.52
CA THR A 65 2.31 8.98 -15.93
C THR A 65 0.97 8.30 -16.12
N ALA A 66 0.35 8.56 -17.27
CA ALA A 66 -0.80 7.79 -17.71
C ALA A 66 -0.43 6.31 -17.78
N HIS A 67 -1.22 5.46 -17.12
CA HIS A 67 -0.97 4.03 -17.18
C HIS A 67 -1.53 3.49 -18.51
N PRO A 68 -0.68 3.01 -19.44
CA PRO A 68 -1.06 2.79 -20.85
C PRO A 68 -2.19 1.76 -21.04
N THR A 69 -2.43 0.93 -20.03
CA THR A 69 -3.41 -0.17 -20.03
C THR A 69 -4.34 -0.16 -18.81
N GLN A 70 -4.57 0.98 -18.14
CA GLN A 70 -5.42 0.98 -16.94
C GLN A 70 -6.90 0.73 -17.27
N ALA A 71 -7.21 -0.55 -17.47
CA ALA A 71 -8.53 -1.02 -17.80
C ALA A 71 -9.44 -1.07 -16.57
N ALA A 72 -8.86 -1.05 -15.37
CA ALA A 72 -9.61 -1.07 -14.11
C ALA A 72 -10.40 0.24 -13.92
N ARG A 73 -11.70 0.11 -13.66
CA ARG A 73 -12.56 1.26 -13.30
C ARG A 73 -12.25 1.76 -11.89
N ARG A 74 -12.40 3.08 -11.68
CA ARG A 74 -12.22 3.72 -10.35
C ARG A 74 -13.08 3.04 -9.28
N SER A 75 -14.36 2.76 -9.56
CA SER A 75 -15.26 2.11 -8.61
C SER A 75 -14.74 0.75 -8.12
N VAL A 76 -14.06 -0.01 -8.98
CA VAL A 76 -13.46 -1.30 -8.63
C VAL A 76 -12.24 -1.09 -7.74
N LEU A 77 -11.39 -0.10 -8.05
CA LEU A 77 -10.22 0.25 -7.24
C LEU A 77 -10.63 0.74 -5.84
N THR A 78 -11.64 1.61 -5.75
CA THR A 78 -12.20 2.07 -4.48
C THR A 78 -12.73 0.90 -3.65
N LYS A 79 -13.47 -0.04 -4.27
CA LYS A 79 -13.95 -1.24 -3.57
C LYS A 79 -12.81 -2.17 -3.14
N GLN A 80 -11.73 -2.28 -3.91
CA GLN A 80 -10.53 -3.03 -3.49
C GLN A 80 -9.80 -2.37 -2.32
N ALA A 81 -9.77 -1.03 -2.27
CA ALA A 81 -9.24 -0.30 -1.11
C ALA A 81 -10.10 -0.56 0.15
N GLU A 82 -11.43 -0.52 0.02
CA GLU A 82 -12.37 -0.84 1.10
C GLU A 82 -12.18 -2.27 1.64
N VAL A 83 -12.05 -3.27 0.75
CA VAL A 83 -11.73 -4.66 1.16
C VAL A 83 -10.40 -4.73 1.90
N SER A 84 -9.41 -3.93 1.50
CA SER A 84 -8.11 -3.91 2.19
C SER A 84 -8.22 -3.34 3.60
N ALA A 85 -8.94 -2.22 3.76
CA ALA A 85 -9.21 -1.65 5.06
C ALA A 85 -9.98 -2.62 5.99
N LEU A 86 -10.99 -3.32 5.46
CA LEU A 86 -11.75 -4.32 6.23
C LEU A 86 -10.86 -5.49 6.67
N LEU A 87 -9.98 -5.98 5.79
CA LEU A 87 -9.02 -7.04 6.12
C LEU A 87 -8.00 -6.58 7.17
N GLU A 88 -7.49 -5.36 7.06
CA GLU A 88 -6.58 -4.80 8.06
C GLU A 88 -7.24 -4.63 9.43
N GLN A 89 -8.50 -4.19 9.47
CA GLN A 89 -9.28 -4.12 10.70
C GLN A 89 -9.54 -5.50 11.30
N HIS A 90 -9.72 -6.51 10.46
CA HIS A 90 -9.87 -7.90 10.90
C HIS A 90 -8.57 -8.38 11.57
N ASP A 91 -7.43 -8.22 10.90
CA ASP A 91 -6.11 -8.64 11.39
C ASP A 91 -5.68 -7.91 12.67
N SER A 92 -6.04 -6.64 12.82
CA SER A 92 -5.67 -5.82 13.99
C SER A 92 -6.51 -6.11 15.23
N SER A 93 -7.62 -6.85 15.09
CA SER A 93 -8.63 -6.95 16.13
C SER A 93 -8.52 -8.26 16.92
N MET A 94 -7.63 -8.27 17.92
CA MET A 94 -7.46 -9.41 18.83
C MET A 94 -8.71 -9.71 19.70
N GLN A 95 -9.71 -8.81 19.75
CA GLN A 95 -10.88 -8.95 20.64
C GLN A 95 -12.20 -8.45 20.01
N LEU A 96 -12.57 -8.92 18.81
CA LEU A 96 -13.92 -8.66 18.31
C LEU A 96 -14.94 -9.57 18.99
N MET A 97 -16.05 -8.95 19.39
CA MET A 97 -17.27 -9.68 19.74
C MET A 97 -17.75 -10.50 18.53
N PRO A 98 -18.35 -11.69 18.73
CA PRO A 98 -18.84 -12.52 17.62
C PRO A 98 -19.76 -11.77 16.64
N MET A 99 -20.62 -10.89 17.15
CA MET A 99 -21.51 -10.05 16.35
C MET A 99 -20.74 -9.09 15.43
N GLN A 100 -19.66 -8.47 15.92
CA GLN A 100 -18.81 -7.58 15.12
C GLN A 100 -18.02 -8.34 14.05
N LYS A 101 -17.63 -9.59 14.33
CA LYS A 101 -17.00 -10.47 13.32
C LYS A 101 -17.98 -10.77 12.18
N ASN A 102 -19.22 -11.13 12.52
CA ASN A 102 -20.25 -11.43 11.54
C ASN A 102 -20.60 -10.22 10.67
N GLU A 103 -20.76 -9.04 11.28
CA GLU A 103 -21.01 -7.79 10.54
C GLU A 103 -19.89 -7.48 9.54
N ARG A 104 -18.63 -7.62 9.96
CA ARG A 104 -17.48 -7.40 9.07
C ARG A 104 -17.39 -8.41 7.93
N LEU A 105 -17.68 -9.68 8.22
CA LEU A 105 -17.75 -10.71 7.18
C LEU A 105 -18.86 -10.40 6.17
N TYR A 106 -20.01 -9.94 6.64
CA TYR A 106 -21.10 -9.51 5.77
C TYR A 106 -20.70 -8.32 4.88
N GLN A 107 -20.06 -7.29 5.45
CA GLN A 107 -19.54 -6.15 4.70
C GLN A 107 -18.50 -6.56 3.65
N LEU A 108 -17.60 -7.48 4.00
CA LEU A 108 -16.60 -8.01 3.08
C LEU A 108 -17.24 -8.81 1.94
N GLN A 109 -18.22 -9.65 2.24
CA GLN A 109 -19.00 -10.36 1.22
C GLN A 109 -19.77 -9.40 0.30
N ALA A 110 -20.40 -8.36 0.85
CA ALA A 110 -21.10 -7.35 0.07
C ALA A 110 -20.15 -6.59 -0.88
N CYS A 111 -18.96 -6.22 -0.40
CA CYS A 111 -17.93 -5.59 -1.23
C CYS A 111 -17.44 -6.50 -2.35
N LEU A 112 -17.16 -7.77 -2.05
CA LEU A 112 -16.75 -8.76 -3.05
C LEU A 112 -17.84 -8.99 -4.09
N LEU A 113 -19.11 -9.07 -3.67
CA LEU A 113 -20.25 -9.21 -4.58
C LEU A 113 -20.42 -7.97 -5.47
N SER A 114 -20.20 -6.77 -4.94
CA SER A 114 -20.23 -5.52 -5.70
C SER A 114 -19.14 -5.49 -6.78
N ILE A 115 -17.92 -5.92 -6.45
CA ILE A 115 -16.83 -6.07 -7.41
C ILE A 115 -17.21 -7.12 -8.47
N TRP A 116 -17.76 -8.27 -8.06
CA TRP A 116 -18.15 -9.35 -8.98
C TRP A 116 -19.25 -8.94 -9.96
N ARG A 117 -20.26 -8.21 -9.49
CA ARG A 117 -21.37 -7.72 -10.33
C ARG A 117 -20.99 -6.53 -11.21
N THR A 118 -19.84 -5.91 -10.97
CA THR A 118 -19.34 -4.79 -11.75
C THR A 118 -18.31 -5.29 -12.76
N ASN A 119 -18.50 -5.02 -14.05
CA ASN A 119 -17.45 -5.32 -15.03
C ASN A 119 -16.18 -4.51 -14.68
N PRO A 120 -15.06 -5.17 -14.32
CA PRO A 120 -13.87 -4.46 -13.87
C PRO A 120 -13.14 -3.76 -15.01
N VAL A 121 -13.35 -4.22 -16.24
CA VAL A 121 -12.66 -3.76 -17.44
C VAL A 121 -13.48 -2.68 -18.14
N ARG A 122 -12.85 -1.54 -18.39
CA ARG A 122 -13.39 -0.48 -19.23
C ARG A 122 -13.54 -0.99 -20.68
N ARG A 123 -14.70 -0.74 -21.29
CA ARG A 123 -14.96 -1.06 -22.70
C ARG A 123 -14.32 -0.08 -23.69
N HIS A 124 -14.00 1.13 -23.23
CA HIS A 124 -13.39 2.19 -24.02
C HIS A 124 -12.16 2.75 -23.30
N LYS A 125 -11.18 3.21 -24.08
CA LYS A 125 -9.99 3.88 -23.55
C LYS A 125 -10.43 5.17 -22.83
N PRO A 126 -9.90 5.45 -21.62
CA PRO A 126 -10.17 6.71 -20.93
C PRO A 126 -9.67 7.91 -21.73
N THR A 127 -10.32 9.06 -21.54
CA THR A 127 -9.83 10.33 -22.08
C THR A 127 -8.61 10.81 -21.28
N PRO A 128 -7.77 11.69 -21.84
CA PRO A 128 -6.66 12.31 -21.08
C PRO A 128 -7.14 13.00 -19.80
N GLU A 129 -8.34 13.59 -19.81
CA GLU A 129 -8.96 14.21 -18.64
C GLU A 129 -9.31 13.19 -17.55
N ASP A 130 -9.83 12.02 -17.94
CA ASP A 130 -10.10 10.91 -17.01
C ASP A 130 -8.81 10.39 -16.36
N GLU A 131 -7.72 10.31 -17.12
CA GLU A 131 -6.41 9.89 -16.63
C GLU A 131 -5.81 10.92 -15.67
N ALA A 132 -5.92 12.21 -15.98
CA ALA A 132 -5.48 13.28 -15.08
C ALA A 132 -6.27 13.28 -13.77
N ARG A 133 -7.60 13.15 -13.83
CA ARG A 133 -8.46 13.06 -12.65
C ARG A 133 -8.14 11.81 -11.82
N TYR A 134 -7.83 10.70 -12.48
CA TYR A 134 -7.39 9.49 -11.80
C TYR A 134 -6.04 9.70 -11.09
N GLY A 135 -5.06 10.29 -11.76
CA GLY A 135 -3.77 10.64 -11.16
C GLY A 135 -3.92 11.49 -9.91
N LEU A 136 -4.76 12.52 -9.98
CA LEU A 136 -5.06 13.39 -8.83
C LEU A 136 -5.70 12.61 -7.67
N SER A 137 -6.62 11.69 -7.95
CA SER A 137 -7.24 10.89 -6.89
C SER A 137 -6.24 10.01 -6.14
N VAL A 138 -5.18 9.53 -6.78
CA VAL A 138 -4.10 8.79 -6.10
C VAL A 138 -3.32 9.69 -5.15
N VAL A 139 -3.11 10.96 -5.54
CA VAL A 139 -2.47 11.96 -4.68
C VAL A 139 -3.33 12.21 -3.44
N GLU A 140 -4.63 12.48 -3.62
CA GLU A 140 -5.57 12.76 -2.53
C GLU A 140 -5.76 11.57 -1.58
N GLU A 141 -5.99 10.38 -2.13
CA GLU A 141 -6.36 9.19 -1.34
C GLU A 141 -5.14 8.53 -0.66
N SER A 142 -3.92 8.77 -1.14
CA SER A 142 -2.71 8.10 -0.62
C SER A 142 -1.58 9.04 -0.24
N LEU A 143 -1.09 9.86 -1.17
CA LEU A 143 0.10 10.68 -0.91
C LEU A 143 -0.17 11.80 0.11
N TRP A 144 -1.36 12.40 0.08
CA TRP A 144 -1.76 13.47 0.99
C TRP A 144 -1.77 13.01 2.46
N ILE A 145 -2.05 11.73 2.71
CA ILE A 145 -2.01 11.15 4.06
C ILE A 145 -0.57 10.73 4.44
N ALA A 146 0.23 10.33 3.46
CA ALA A 146 1.56 9.78 3.69
C ALA A 146 2.67 10.83 3.81
N LEU A 147 2.52 11.98 3.17
CA LEU A 147 3.46 13.10 3.19
C LEU A 147 2.83 14.25 3.99
N PRO A 148 3.42 14.69 5.11
CA PRO A 148 2.93 15.80 5.92
C PRO A 148 3.10 17.17 5.23
#